data_AF-A0A2E8VPB8-F1
#
_entry.id   AF-A0A2E8VPB8-F1
#
_cell.length_a   1.000
_cell.length_b   1.000
_cell.length_c   1.000
_cell.angle_alpha   90.00
_cell.angle_beta   90.00
_cell.angle_gamma   90.00
#
_symmetry.space_group_name_H-M   'P 1'
#
loop_
_entity.id
_entity.type
_entity.pdbx_description
1 polymer ?
#
loop_
_entity_poly.entity_id
_entity_poly.type
_entity_poly.pdbx_seq_one_letter_code
_entity_poly.pdbx_strand_id
1 'polypeptide(L)'
;MWPSSRQRFRTVVRAKSARRAIYMINLRTSLVFFIFVATFSLNDGDNLLDRIVYEASFLYTLVAAFGVSMMLSGRSLHLMFAVWVLGLTANLPAEFPLNLGIDRDVFGGFMVWTLLVPMISRRLD
;
A
#
# COMPACT_ATOMS: atom_id res chain seq x y z
N MET A 1 3.07 -1.76 46.40
CA MET A 1 3.21 -3.18 46.02
C MET A 1 4.19 -3.26 44.84
N TRP A 2 5.41 -3.77 45.02
CA TRP A 2 6.39 -3.84 43.94
C TRP A 2 6.11 -5.03 43.01
N PRO A 3 6.13 -4.86 41.67
CA PRO A 3 5.92 -5.96 40.75
C PRO A 3 7.07 -6.98 40.85
N SER A 4 6.69 -8.27 40.82
CA SER A 4 7.62 -9.39 40.91
C SER A 4 8.63 -9.37 39.74
N SER A 5 9.83 -9.93 39.97
CA SER A 5 10.90 -10.02 38.96
C SER A 5 10.42 -10.67 37.64
N ARG A 6 9.54 -11.68 37.71
CA ARG A 6 8.91 -12.31 36.55
C ARG A 6 7.97 -11.37 35.77
N GLN A 7 7.22 -10.51 36.47
CA GLN A 7 6.36 -9.52 35.82
C GLN A 7 7.17 -8.45 35.08
N ARG A 8 8.27 -7.96 35.68
CA ARG A 8 9.20 -7.02 35.02
C ARG A 8 9.87 -7.61 33.79
N PHE A 9 10.28 -8.87 33.83
CA PHE A 9 10.88 -9.52 32.67
C PHE A 9 9.88 -9.65 31.50
N ARG A 10 8.63 -10.05 31.78
CA ARG A 10 7.57 -10.17 30.77
C ARG A 10 7.22 -8.83 30.12
N THR A 11 7.18 -7.73 30.87
CA THR A 11 6.89 -6.40 30.32
C THR A 11 8.01 -5.91 29.41
N VAL A 12 9.27 -6.12 29.79
CA VAL A 12 10.45 -5.75 28.98
C VAL A 12 10.47 -6.54 27.66
N VAL A 13 10.23 -7.86 27.72
CA VAL A 13 10.18 -8.71 26.51
C VAL A 13 9.03 -8.30 25.59
N ARG A 14 7.83 -8.06 26.12
CA ARG A 14 6.68 -7.58 25.34
C ARG A 14 6.95 -6.21 24.70
N ALA A 15 7.55 -5.27 25.44
CA ALA A 15 7.89 -3.97 24.92
C ALA A 15 8.92 -4.05 23.78
N LYS A 16 9.94 -4.91 23.90
CA LYS A 16 10.93 -5.13 22.84
C LYS A 16 10.32 -5.78 21.60
N SER A 17 9.42 -6.74 21.79
CA SER A 17 8.68 -7.38 20.70
C SER A 17 7.75 -6.40 19.97
N ALA A 18 7.02 -5.56 20.73
CA ALA A 18 6.14 -4.54 20.16
C ALA A 18 6.91 -3.51 19.34
N ARG A 19 8.06 -3.02 19.84
CA ARG A 19 8.93 -2.09 19.08
C ARG A 19 9.42 -2.69 17.76
N ARG A 20 9.81 -3.97 17.77
CA ARG A 20 10.22 -4.68 16.54
C ARG A 20 9.06 -4.78 15.55
N ALA A 21 7.86 -5.10 16.02
CA ALA A 21 6.68 -5.17 15.15
C ALA A 21 6.36 -3.82 14.51
N ILE A 22 6.37 -2.73 15.29
CA ILE A 22 6.14 -1.36 14.80
C ILE A 22 7.20 -0.98 13.76
N TYR A 23 8.48 -1.24 14.04
CA TYR A 23 9.56 -0.96 13.10
C TYR A 23 9.38 -1.69 11.77
N MET A 24 9.03 -2.99 11.82
CA MET A 24 8.77 -3.79 10.63
C MET A 24 7.56 -3.29 9.84
N ILE A 25 6.50 -2.85 10.51
CA ILE A 25 5.33 -2.25 9.85
C ILE A 25 5.75 -0.96 9.15
N ASN A 26 6.42 -0.05 9.85
CA ASN A 26 6.87 1.22 9.28
C ASN A 26 7.78 1.02 8.08
N LEU A 27 8.76 0.13 8.18
CA LEU A 27 9.68 -0.19 7.08
C LEU A 27 8.92 -0.67 5.83
N ARG A 28 7.98 -1.60 6.00
CA ARG A 28 7.17 -2.14 4.90
C ARG A 28 6.29 -1.07 4.29
N THR A 29 5.62 -0.27 5.11
CA THR A 29 4.77 0.83 4.65
C THR A 29 5.56 1.90 3.90
N SER A 30 6.75 2.27 4.38
CA SER A 30 7.65 3.19 3.68
C SER A 30 8.13 2.63 2.34
N LEU A 31 8.44 1.34 2.27
CA LEU A 31 8.84 0.69 1.03
C LEU A 31 7.71 0.71 -0.01
N VAL A 32 6.47 0.39 0.40
CA VAL A 32 5.29 0.51 -0.47
C VAL A 32 5.13 1.96 -0.95
N PHE A 33 5.28 2.94 -0.07
CA PHE A 33 5.18 4.36 -0.42
C PHE A 33 6.16 4.74 -1.53
N PHE A 34 7.45 4.46 -1.35
CA PHE A 34 8.46 4.82 -2.34
C PHE A 34 8.26 4.11 -3.68
N ILE A 35 7.82 2.85 -3.66
CA ILE A 35 7.49 2.10 -4.86
C ILE A 35 6.34 2.75 -5.62
N PHE A 36 5.25 3.12 -4.94
CA PHE A 36 4.11 3.76 -5.58
C PHE A 36 4.44 5.15 -6.11
N VAL A 37 5.22 5.96 -5.36
CA VAL A 37 5.73 7.24 -5.87
C VAL A 37 6.55 7.02 -7.13
N ALA A 38 7.51 6.09 -7.11
CA ALA A 38 8.32 5.79 -8.29
C ALA A 38 7.47 5.31 -9.47
N THR A 39 6.49 4.45 -9.23
CA THR A 39 5.66 3.86 -10.30
C THR A 39 4.78 4.92 -10.95
N PHE A 40 4.10 5.77 -10.18
CA PHE A 40 3.27 6.84 -10.72
C PHE A 40 4.10 7.93 -11.40
N SER A 41 5.27 8.27 -10.85
CA SER A 41 6.14 9.30 -11.41
C SER A 41 6.92 8.86 -12.66
N LEU A 42 7.21 7.56 -12.82
CA LEU A 42 7.94 7.07 -13.99
C LEU A 42 7.10 7.08 -15.28
N ASN A 43 5.77 7.03 -15.14
CA ASN A 43 4.86 7.01 -16.27
C ASN A 43 3.96 8.27 -16.30
N ASP A 44 4.53 9.41 -15.92
CA ASP A 44 3.85 10.71 -15.89
C ASP A 44 3.25 11.05 -17.27
N GLY A 45 1.97 11.40 -17.31
CA GLY A 45 1.20 11.65 -18.53
C GLY A 45 0.46 10.43 -19.09
N ASP A 46 0.77 9.22 -18.61
CA ASP A 46 0.05 7.99 -18.96
C ASP A 46 -0.05 7.01 -17.78
N ASN A 47 -0.04 7.53 -16.55
CA ASN A 47 -0.24 6.72 -15.34
C ASN A 47 -1.74 6.57 -15.02
N LEU A 48 -2.06 5.74 -14.03
CA LEU A 48 -3.45 5.52 -13.60
C LEU A 48 -4.09 6.79 -13.01
N LEU A 49 -3.31 7.68 -12.39
CA LEU A 49 -3.84 8.90 -11.78
C LEU A 49 -4.25 9.92 -12.84
N ASP A 50 -3.47 10.08 -13.90
CA ASP A 50 -3.77 10.99 -15.02
C ASP A 50 -5.08 10.65 -15.73
N ARG A 51 -5.50 9.39 -15.65
CA ARG A 51 -6.79 8.92 -16.22
C ARG A 51 -8.00 9.20 -15.35
N ILE A 52 -7.80 9.35 -14.04
CA ILE A 52 -8.88 9.64 -13.08
C ILE A 52 -8.95 11.14 -12.83
N VAL A 53 -7.80 11.76 -12.63
CA VAL A 53 -7.60 13.16 -12.34
C VAL A 53 -6.85 13.74 -13.53
N TYR A 54 -7.59 14.39 -14.42
CA TYR A 54 -7.04 15.07 -15.60
C TYR A 54 -5.85 15.96 -15.18
N GLU A 55 -4.65 15.67 -15.71
CA GLU A 55 -3.37 16.28 -15.30
C GLU A 55 -3.01 16.08 -13.82
N ALA A 56 -2.62 14.85 -13.45
CA ALA A 56 -2.24 14.53 -12.09
C ALA A 56 -0.89 15.18 -11.73
N SER A 57 -0.95 16.35 -11.06
CA SER A 57 0.24 16.96 -10.47
C SER A 57 0.99 16.01 -9.53
N PHE A 58 2.29 16.25 -9.35
CA PHE A 58 3.13 15.48 -8.41
C PHE A 58 2.56 15.41 -6.98
N LEU A 59 1.81 16.45 -6.54
CA LEU A 59 1.13 16.45 -5.26
C LEU A 59 0.07 15.34 -5.18
N TYR A 60 -0.71 15.12 -6.24
CA TYR A 60 -1.68 14.02 -6.29
C TYR A 60 -1.00 12.66 -6.24
N THR A 61 0.14 12.51 -6.91
CA THR A 61 0.97 11.30 -6.83
C THR A 61 1.43 11.02 -5.39
N LEU A 62 1.93 12.04 -4.68
CA LEU A 62 2.32 11.88 -3.27
C LEU A 62 1.13 11.51 -2.38
N VAL A 63 -0.02 12.18 -2.57
CA VAL A 63 -1.23 11.91 -1.77
C VAL A 63 -1.77 10.51 -2.03
N ALA A 64 -1.83 10.08 -3.29
CA ALA A 64 -2.29 8.74 -3.66
C ALA A 64 -1.35 7.66 -3.11
N ALA A 65 -0.03 7.81 -3.33
CA ALA A 65 0.96 6.87 -2.81
C ALA A 65 0.93 6.80 -1.27
N PHE A 66 0.77 7.94 -0.60
CA PHE A 66 0.62 8.00 0.86
C PHE A 66 -0.67 7.31 1.32
N GLY A 67 -1.80 7.59 0.67
CA GLY A 67 -3.09 6.99 0.97
C GLY A 67 -3.08 5.47 0.85
N VAL A 68 -2.58 4.94 -0.27
CA VAL A 68 -2.42 3.49 -0.50
C VAL A 68 -1.53 2.86 0.57
N SER A 69 -0.40 3.50 0.88
CA SER A 69 0.53 3.01 1.91
C SER A 69 -0.10 2.97 3.29
N MET A 70 -0.88 3.98 3.66
CA MET A 70 -1.60 4.02 4.93
C MET A 70 -2.70 2.96 5.00
N MET A 71 -3.44 2.72 3.92
CA MET A 71 -4.46 1.65 3.85
C MET A 71 -3.85 0.25 3.99
N LEU A 72 -2.62 0.08 3.52
CA LEU A 72 -1.83 -1.15 3.64
C LEU A 72 -1.12 -1.28 4.99
N SER A 73 -1.03 -0.22 5.79
CA SER A 73 -0.34 -0.25 7.08
C SER A 73 -0.96 -1.31 8.00
N GLY A 74 -0.13 -2.24 8.48
CA GLY A 74 -0.56 -3.36 9.32
C GLY A 74 -1.35 -4.45 8.61
N ARG A 75 -1.44 -4.45 7.26
CA ARG A 75 -2.00 -5.55 6.48
C ARG A 75 -0.97 -6.67 6.29
N SER A 76 -1.46 -7.83 5.85
CA SER A 76 -0.62 -8.99 5.55
C SER A 76 0.29 -8.71 4.36
N LEU A 77 1.48 -9.34 4.35
CA LEU A 77 2.44 -9.20 3.24
C LEU A 77 1.85 -9.61 1.90
N HIS A 78 0.99 -10.63 1.87
CA HIS A 78 0.32 -11.08 0.65
C HIS A 78 -0.58 -9.99 0.05
N LEU A 79 -1.32 -9.25 0.88
CA LEU A 79 -2.19 -8.17 0.42
C LEU A 79 -1.35 -6.99 -0.09
N MET A 80 -0.29 -6.62 0.62
CA MET A 80 0.67 -5.61 0.16
C MET A 80 1.26 -5.98 -1.20
N PHE A 81 1.68 -7.23 -1.36
CA PHE A 81 2.24 -7.73 -2.62
C PHE A 81 1.21 -7.72 -3.76
N ALA A 82 -0.02 -8.17 -3.50
CA ALA A 82 -1.09 -8.14 -4.50
C ALA A 82 -1.38 -6.71 -4.98
N VAL A 83 -1.53 -5.76 -4.04
CA VAL A 83 -1.75 -4.34 -4.38
C VAL A 83 -0.57 -3.76 -5.14
N TRP A 84 0.65 -4.14 -4.78
CA TRP A 84 1.84 -3.71 -5.52
C TRP A 84 1.83 -4.23 -6.97
N VAL A 85 1.60 -5.52 -7.19
CA VAL A 85 1.54 -6.11 -8.54
C VAL A 85 0.44 -5.47 -9.38
N LEU A 86 -0.75 -5.28 -8.79
CA LEU A 86 -1.87 -4.62 -9.47
C LEU A 86 -1.53 -3.17 -9.81
N GLY A 87 -0.90 -2.43 -8.89
CA GLY A 87 -0.48 -1.04 -9.09
C GLY A 87 0.63 -0.87 -10.12
N LEU A 88 1.59 -1.80 -10.20
CA LEU A 88 2.58 -1.84 -11.27
C LEU A 88 1.92 -2.07 -12.62
N THR A 89 1.05 -3.09 -12.70
CA THR A 89 0.38 -3.48 -13.94
C THR A 89 -0.53 -2.38 -14.46
N ALA A 90 -1.25 -1.71 -13.55
CA ALA A 90 -2.13 -0.60 -13.88
C ALA A 90 -1.38 0.67 -14.35
N ASN A 91 -0.07 0.78 -14.04
CA ASN A 91 0.78 1.89 -14.46
C ASN A 91 1.74 1.52 -15.60
N LEU A 92 1.65 0.33 -16.20
CA LEU A 92 2.40 0.02 -17.41
C LEU A 92 1.96 0.94 -18.55
N PRO A 93 2.85 1.41 -19.45
CA PRO A 93 2.49 2.23 -20.60
C PRO A 93 1.34 1.62 -21.41
N ALA A 94 0.39 2.41 -21.88
CA ALA A 94 -0.92 1.92 -22.33
C ALA A 94 -0.82 0.93 -23.50
N GLU A 95 0.18 1.12 -24.35
CA GLU A 95 0.43 0.26 -25.50
C GLU A 95 0.83 -1.17 -25.11
N PHE A 96 1.53 -1.36 -23.98
CA PHE A 96 2.00 -2.68 -23.57
C PHE A 96 0.88 -3.68 -23.24
N PRO A 97 -0.06 -3.38 -22.31
CA PRO A 97 -1.19 -4.26 -22.02
C PRO A 97 -2.19 -4.31 -23.18
N LEU A 98 -2.35 -3.23 -23.94
CA LEU A 98 -3.21 -3.20 -25.12
C LEU A 98 -2.71 -4.16 -26.22
N ASN A 99 -1.40 -4.28 -26.40
CA ASN A 99 -0.80 -5.26 -27.32
C ASN A 99 -1.09 -6.72 -26.92
N LEU A 100 -1.48 -6.97 -25.66
CA LEU A 100 -1.92 -8.26 -25.17
C LEU A 100 -3.45 -8.42 -25.19
N GLY A 101 -4.18 -7.40 -25.67
CA GLY A 101 -5.65 -7.36 -25.67
C GLY A 101 -6.26 -7.12 -24.29
N ILE A 102 -5.48 -6.58 -23.35
CA ILE A 102 -5.90 -6.38 -21.96
C ILE A 102 -6.04 -4.88 -21.67
N ASP A 103 -7.17 -4.49 -21.10
CA ASP A 103 -7.34 -3.15 -20.55
C ASP A 103 -6.67 -3.06 -19.18
N ARG A 104 -5.66 -2.19 -19.06
CA ARG A 104 -4.92 -2.03 -17.80
C ARG A 104 -5.75 -1.39 -16.68
N ASP A 105 -6.81 -0.68 -17.04
CA ASP A 105 -7.67 0.02 -16.08
C ASP A 105 -8.42 -1.00 -15.19
N VAL A 106 -8.60 -2.23 -15.68
CA VAL A 106 -9.14 -3.37 -14.91
C VAL A 106 -8.24 -3.70 -13.70
N PHE A 107 -6.92 -3.68 -13.86
CA PHE A 107 -6.00 -3.90 -12.73
C PHE A 107 -6.07 -2.77 -11.71
N GLY A 108 -6.27 -1.54 -12.19
CA GLY A 108 -6.56 -0.38 -11.34
C GLY A 108 -7.83 -0.56 -10.50
N GLY A 109 -8.91 -1.02 -11.12
CA GLY A 109 -10.16 -1.36 -10.45
C GLY A 109 -9.97 -2.45 -9.39
N PHE A 110 -9.27 -3.55 -9.72
CA PHE A 110 -8.95 -4.61 -8.76
C PHE A 110 -8.07 -4.11 -7.60
N MET A 111 -7.12 -3.20 -7.87
CA MET A 111 -6.28 -2.60 -6.84
C MET A 111 -7.14 -1.84 -5.82
N VAL A 112 -8.01 -0.94 -6.31
CA VAL A 112 -8.92 -0.15 -5.47
C VAL A 112 -9.87 -1.06 -4.70
N TRP A 113 -10.45 -2.07 -5.35
CA TRP A 113 -11.31 -3.06 -4.71
C TRP A 113 -10.59 -3.78 -3.55
N THR A 114 -9.38 -4.26 -3.78
CA THR A 114 -8.56 -4.97 -2.78
C THR A 114 -8.22 -4.08 -1.57
N LEU A 115 -8.08 -2.77 -1.80
CA LEU A 115 -7.88 -1.78 -0.74
C LEU A 115 -9.16 -1.48 0.06
N LEU A 116 -10.34 -1.50 -0.58
CA LEU A 116 -11.63 -1.15 0.04
C LEU A 116 -12.31 -2.31 0.78
N VAL A 117 -12.26 -3.54 0.25
CA VAL A 117 -12.87 -4.73 0.87
C VAL A 117 -12.56 -4.85 2.37
N PRO A 118 -11.30 -4.71 2.82
CA PRO A 118 -10.95 -4.87 4.23
C PRO A 118 -11.37 -3.69 5.12
N MET A 119 -11.88 -2.60 4.54
CA MET A 119 -12.49 -1.48 5.27
C MET A 119 -13.99 -1.69 5.44
N ILE A 120 -14.64 -2.21 4.41
CA ILE A 120 -16.06 -2.54 4.43
C ILE A 120 -16.31 -3.70 5.40
N SER A 121 -15.49 -4.75 5.37
CA SER A 121 -15.66 -5.92 6.25
C SER A 121 -15.60 -5.55 7.74
N ARG A 122 -14.68 -4.65 8.12
CA ARG A 122 -14.53 -4.17 9.52
C ARG A 122 -15.71 -3.34 10.04
N ARG A 123 -16.61 -2.88 9.17
CA ARG A 123 -17.80 -2.11 9.55
C ARG A 123 -19.07 -2.95 9.58
N LEU A 124 -19.03 -4.14 8.99
CA LEU A 124 -20.17 -5.07 8.94
C LEU A 124 -20.11 -6.11 10.06
N ASP A 125 -18.93 -6.31 10.66
CA ASP A 125 -18.71 -6.99 11.94
C ASP A 125 -18.87 -6.00 13.11
#